data_AF-A0A946WRG7-F1
#
_entry.id   AF-A0A946WRG7-F1
#
_cell.length_a   1.000
_cell.length_b   1.000
_cell.length_c   1.000
_cell.angle_alpha   90.00
_cell.angle_beta   90.00
_cell.angle_gamma   90.00
#
_symmetry.space_group_name_H-M   'P 1'
#
loop_
_entity.id
_entity.type
_entity.pdbx_description
1 polymer ?
#
loop_
_entity_poly.entity_id
_entity_poly.type
_entity_poly.pdbx_seq_one_letter_code
_entity_poly.pdbx_strand_id
1 'polypeptide(L)'
;DDLKYQEYRVKPESFETAEVLTVKFRYKKPNGFISKLLSSTVLDSNVELSKTSENFRFSAAVASFGLILRDSKLQGDSTIDQVIEMAKESRGKDDEGYRAEFIRIAEIYELTLNQ
;
A
#
# COMPACT_ATOMS: atom_id res chain seq x y z
N ASP A 1 -15.53 8.65 -22.64
CA ASP A 1 -14.23 8.61 -21.94
C ASP A 1 -13.72 10.00 -21.56
N ASP A 2 -13.52 10.35 -20.28
CA ASP A 2 -14.23 9.87 -19.06
C ASP A 2 -15.74 9.76 -19.34
N LEU A 3 -16.62 9.44 -18.40
CA LEU A 3 -18.02 9.80 -18.66
C LEU A 3 -18.07 11.35 -18.79
N LYS A 4 -17.81 11.87 -20.01
CA LYS A 4 -17.43 13.26 -20.33
C LYS A 4 -18.56 14.25 -20.01
N TYR A 5 -19.74 13.71 -19.68
CA TYR A 5 -20.98 14.37 -19.28
C TYR A 5 -21.40 14.09 -17.84
N GLN A 6 -20.60 13.35 -17.07
CA GLN A 6 -21.12 12.74 -15.86
C GLN A 6 -20.50 13.36 -14.63
N GLU A 7 -21.35 14.07 -13.90
CA GLU A 7 -21.09 14.46 -12.52
C GLU A 7 -20.87 13.20 -11.68
N TYR A 8 -19.77 13.19 -10.94
CA TYR A 8 -19.46 12.12 -10.00
C TYR A 8 -20.32 12.32 -8.75
N ARG A 9 -21.48 11.66 -8.70
CA ARG A 9 -22.32 11.60 -7.49
C ARG A 9 -22.05 10.30 -6.77
N VAL A 10 -21.33 10.39 -5.65
CA VAL A 10 -21.20 9.27 -4.72
C VAL A 10 -22.59 8.96 -4.20
N LYS A 11 -23.07 7.75 -4.49
CA LYS A 11 -24.36 7.28 -3.99
C LYS A 11 -24.24 7.02 -2.49
N PRO A 12 -25.20 7.43 -1.64
CA PRO A 12 -25.15 7.19 -0.20
C PRO A 12 -24.89 5.72 0.16
N GLU A 13 -25.44 4.79 -0.62
CA GLU A 13 -25.25 3.35 -0.46
C GLU A 13 -23.79 2.91 -0.62
N SER A 14 -22.95 3.71 -1.30
CA SER A 14 -21.52 3.43 -1.45
C SER A 14 -20.78 3.45 -0.11
N PHE A 15 -21.30 4.20 0.88
CA PHE A 15 -20.74 4.24 2.24
C PHE A 15 -21.18 3.04 3.09
N GLU A 16 -22.16 2.25 2.64
CA GLU A 16 -22.69 1.09 3.36
C GLU A 16 -22.10 -0.25 2.84
N THR A 17 -21.16 -0.17 1.89
CA THR A 17 -20.49 -1.35 1.35
C THR A 17 -19.03 -1.40 1.79
N ALA A 18 -18.47 -2.60 1.87
CA ALA A 18 -17.03 -2.80 2.01
C ALA A 18 -16.28 -2.66 0.67
N GLU A 19 -16.92 -2.21 -0.42
CA GLU A 19 -16.23 -2.09 -1.71
C GLU A 19 -15.29 -0.87 -1.73
N VAL A 20 -13.99 -1.12 -1.84
CA VAL A 20 -12.99 -0.05 -1.95
C VAL A 20 -12.95 0.48 -3.38
N LEU A 21 -12.87 -0.44 -4.34
CA LEU A 21 -12.81 -0.12 -5.77
C LEU A 21 -13.21 -1.31 -6.63
N THR A 22 -13.57 -1.04 -7.88
CA THR A 22 -13.75 -2.07 -8.92
C THR A 22 -12.83 -1.80 -10.09
N VAL A 23 -11.93 -2.74 -10.39
CA VAL A 23 -11.06 -2.69 -11.56
C VAL A 23 -11.73 -3.38 -12.73
N LYS A 24 -11.92 -2.64 -13.82
CA LYS A 24 -12.41 -3.17 -15.10
C LYS A 24 -11.31 -3.10 -16.15
N PHE A 25 -10.81 -4.27 -16.57
CA PHE A 25 -9.77 -4.38 -17.59
C PHE A 25 -10.33 -5.02 -18.85
N ARG A 26 -10.16 -4.37 -20.00
CA ARG A 26 -10.58 -4.92 -21.29
C ARG A 26 -9.35 -5.28 -22.11
N TYR A 27 -9.33 -6.51 -22.64
CA TYR A 27 -8.27 -6.97 -23.53
C TYR A 27 -8.82 -7.70 -24.75
N LYS A 28 -7.99 -7.83 -25.77
CA LYS A 28 -8.22 -8.71 -26.93
C LYS A 28 -7.14 -9.78 -26.93
N LYS A 29 -7.45 -10.97 -27.45
CA LYS A 29 -6.40 -11.95 -27.77
C LYS A 29 -5.54 -11.42 -28.94
N PRO A 30 -4.28 -11.84 -29.10
CA PRO A 30 -3.39 -11.33 -30.15
C PRO A 30 -4.01 -11.32 -31.56
N ASN A 31 -4.77 -12.36 -31.92
CA ASN A 31 -5.48 -12.48 -33.20
C ASN A 31 -7.01 -12.39 -33.05
N GLY A 32 -7.50 -11.87 -31.91
CA GLY A 32 -8.91 -11.81 -31.58
C GLY A 32 -9.52 -10.44 -31.88
N PHE A 33 -10.59 -10.41 -32.65
CA PHE A 33 -11.30 -9.16 -32.95
C PHE A 33 -12.26 -8.73 -31.82
N ILE A 34 -12.66 -9.68 -30.97
CA ILE A 34 -13.62 -9.48 -29.86
C ILE A 34 -12.89 -9.11 -28.57
N SER A 35 -13.29 -7.99 -27.96
CA SER A 35 -12.81 -7.53 -26.66
C SER A 35 -13.47 -8.31 -25.52
N LYS A 36 -12.66 -8.79 -24.57
CA LYS A 36 -13.08 -9.43 -23.33
C LYS A 36 -12.92 -8.46 -22.16
N LEU A 37 -13.90 -8.47 -21.26
CA LEU A 37 -13.87 -7.71 -20.01
C LEU A 37 -13.48 -8.64 -18.85
N LEU A 38 -12.52 -8.21 -18.05
CA LEU A 38 -12.25 -8.70 -16.70
C LEU A 38 -12.74 -7.63 -15.73
N SER A 39 -13.49 -8.03 -14.71
CA SER A 39 -13.98 -7.13 -13.67
C SER A 39 -13.66 -7.76 -12.33
N SER A 40 -13.01 -7.02 -11.44
CA SER A 40 -12.67 -7.45 -10.08
C SER A 40 -12.99 -6.35 -9.10
N THR A 41 -13.82 -6.65 -8.11
CA THR A 41 -14.11 -5.77 -6.98
C THR A 41 -13.13 -6.07 -5.86
N VAL A 42 -12.55 -5.03 -5.28
CA VAL A 42 -11.69 -5.10 -4.10
C VAL A 42 -12.52 -4.72 -2.89
N LEU A 43 -12.57 -5.62 -1.91
CA LEU A 43 -13.27 -5.41 -0.66
C LEU A 43 -12.30 -5.01 0.45
N ASP A 44 -12.73 -4.12 1.34
CA ASP A 44 -12.10 -3.89 2.61
C ASP A 44 -12.47 -5.04 3.55
N SER A 45 -11.60 -6.04 3.57
CA SER A 45 -11.74 -7.20 4.45
C SER A 45 -11.15 -6.98 5.84
N ASN A 46 -10.74 -5.75 6.19
CA ASN A 46 -10.14 -5.37 7.48
C ASN A 46 -9.07 -6.39 7.95
N VAL A 47 -8.11 -6.66 7.07
CA VAL A 47 -7.05 -7.65 7.34
C VAL A 47 -6.10 -7.09 8.39
N GLU A 48 -5.94 -7.82 9.50
CA GLU A 48 -4.93 -7.50 10.52
C GLU A 48 -3.54 -7.36 9.88
N LEU A 49 -2.77 -6.37 10.31
CA LEU A 49 -1.46 -6.06 9.75
C LEU A 49 -0.52 -7.29 9.72
N SER A 50 -0.52 -8.08 10.78
CA SER A 50 0.27 -9.32 10.91
C SER A 50 -0.10 -10.39 9.88
N LYS A 51 -1.35 -10.38 9.37
CA LYS A 51 -1.86 -11.31 8.36
C LYS A 51 -1.73 -10.80 6.92
N THR A 52 -1.29 -9.54 6.73
CA THR A 52 -1.03 -9.01 5.39
C THR A 52 0.19 -9.67 4.74
N SER A 53 0.43 -9.38 3.45
CA SER A 53 1.65 -9.88 2.80
C SER A 53 2.91 -9.19 3.34
N GLU A 54 4.05 -9.86 3.26
CA GLU A 54 5.36 -9.27 3.58
C GLU A 54 5.59 -7.98 2.76
N ASN A 55 5.20 -7.96 1.48
CA ASN A 55 5.33 -6.78 0.64
C ASN A 55 4.52 -5.59 1.16
N PHE A 56 3.30 -5.86 1.62
CA PHE A 56 2.43 -4.81 2.16
C PHE A 56 3.06 -4.20 3.42
N ARG A 57 3.37 -5.02 4.43
CA ARG A 57 4.03 -4.54 5.66
C ARG A 57 5.33 -3.80 5.38
N PHE A 58 6.17 -4.34 4.50
CA PHE A 58 7.45 -3.71 4.18
C PHE A 58 7.24 -2.34 3.52
N SER A 59 6.33 -2.25 2.54
CA SER A 59 6.01 -0.98 1.89
C SER A 59 5.39 0.04 2.85
N ALA A 60 4.58 -0.42 3.82
CA ALA A 60 4.02 0.43 4.87
C ALA A 60 5.13 0.98 5.77
N ALA A 61 6.11 0.16 6.19
CA ALA A 61 7.26 0.62 6.95
C ALA A 61 8.06 1.70 6.21
N VAL A 62 8.32 1.52 4.91
CA VAL A 62 9.00 2.52 4.06
C VAL A 62 8.20 3.82 3.97
N ALA A 63 6.89 3.74 3.78
CA ALA A 63 6.02 4.92 3.71
C ALA A 63 6.00 5.66 5.06
N SER A 64 5.83 4.95 6.18
CA SER A 64 5.85 5.50 7.53
C SER A 64 7.18 6.18 7.84
N PHE A 65 8.31 5.58 7.44
CA PHE A 65 9.62 6.22 7.57
C PHE A 65 9.68 7.56 6.83
N GLY A 66 9.19 7.60 5.58
CA GLY A 66 9.11 8.83 4.80
C GLY A 66 8.19 9.90 5.40
N LEU A 67 7.12 9.49 6.12
CA LEU A 67 6.25 10.42 6.84
C LEU A 67 6.96 11.01 8.06
N ILE A 68 7.68 10.18 8.83
CA ILE A 68 8.47 10.60 10.00
C ILE A 68 9.55 11.59 9.60
N LEU A 69 10.34 11.27 8.57
CA LEU A 69 11.43 12.14 8.09
C LEU A 69 10.95 13.53 7.63
N ARG A 70 9.67 13.63 7.24
CA ARG A 70 9.07 14.88 6.76
C ARG A 70 8.29 15.63 7.82
N ASP A 71 8.28 15.14 9.07
CA ASP A 71 7.41 15.61 10.15
C ASP A 71 5.97 15.82 9.66
N SER A 72 5.45 14.78 8.99
CA SER A 72 4.18 14.88 8.29
C SER A 72 3.02 14.87 9.28
N LYS A 73 2.04 15.75 9.08
CA LYS A 73 0.76 15.72 9.81
C LYS A 73 -0.01 14.40 9.63
N LEU A 74 0.37 13.59 8.64
CA LEU A 74 -0.22 12.29 8.33
C LEU A 74 0.54 11.13 8.98
N GLN A 75 1.63 11.37 9.72
CA GLN A 75 2.41 10.29 10.35
C GLN A 75 1.63 9.55 11.46
N GLY A 76 0.57 10.16 11.99
CA GLY A 76 -0.23 9.58 13.07
C GLY A 76 0.65 9.28 14.29
N ASP A 77 0.48 8.10 14.86
CA ASP A 77 1.25 7.61 16.00
C ASP A 77 2.50 6.80 15.59
N SER A 78 2.93 6.91 14.33
CA SER A 78 4.08 6.14 13.82
C SER A 78 5.36 6.55 14.53
N THR A 79 6.07 5.57 15.10
CA THR A 79 7.41 5.78 15.67
C THR A 79 8.48 5.11 14.82
N ILE A 80 9.74 5.52 15.01
CA ILE A 80 10.87 4.90 14.30
C ILE A 80 11.04 3.43 14.71
N ASP A 81 10.84 3.10 15.98
CA ASP A 81 10.90 1.73 16.50
C ASP A 81 9.89 0.83 15.78
N GLN A 82 8.66 1.30 15.62
CA GLN A 82 7.59 0.58 14.90
C GLN A 82 7.96 0.36 13.43
N VAL A 83 8.59 1.36 12.78
CA VAL A 83 9.07 1.22 11.41
C VAL A 83 10.13 0.12 11.31
N ILE A 84 11.10 0.11 12.21
CA ILE A 84 12.19 -0.87 12.23
C ILE A 84 11.64 -2.28 12.50
N GLU A 85 10.77 -2.42 13.50
CA GLU A 85 10.11 -3.69 13.83
C GLU A 85 9.33 -4.23 12.63
N MET A 86 8.45 -3.40 12.06
CA MET A 86 7.63 -3.78 10.92
C MET A 86 8.47 -4.17 9.70
N ALA A 87 9.55 -3.43 9.42
CA ALA A 87 10.47 -3.74 8.32
C ALA A 87 11.23 -5.05 8.54
N LYS A 88 11.66 -5.34 9.78
CA LYS A 88 12.33 -6.61 10.15
C LYS A 88 11.40 -7.81 10.00
N GLU A 89 10.18 -7.72 10.54
CA GLU A 89 9.17 -8.77 10.44
C GLU A 89 8.73 -9.05 9.00
N SER A 90 8.90 -8.09 8.10
CA SER A 90 8.49 -8.17 6.71
C SER A 90 9.65 -8.22 5.72
N ARG A 91 10.89 -8.46 6.19
CA ARG A 91 12.07 -8.52 5.33
C ARG A 91 11.93 -9.60 4.26
N GLY A 92 11.42 -10.78 4.61
CA GLY A 92 11.18 -11.88 3.66
C GLY A 92 12.45 -12.28 2.89
N LYS A 93 12.27 -12.77 1.67
CA LYS A 93 13.37 -13.06 0.73
C LYS A 93 13.93 -11.76 0.17
N ASP A 94 15.25 -11.56 0.31
CA ASP A 94 15.93 -10.32 -0.03
C ASP A 94 17.27 -10.62 -0.74
N ASP A 95 17.19 -11.21 -1.93
CA ASP A 95 18.37 -11.72 -2.65
C ASP A 95 19.37 -10.60 -2.99
N GLU A 96 18.87 -9.40 -3.24
CA GLU A 96 19.67 -8.21 -3.59
C GLU A 96 20.02 -7.34 -2.35
N GLY A 97 19.52 -7.69 -1.17
CA GLY A 97 19.86 -7.01 0.09
C GLY A 97 19.23 -5.63 0.33
N TYR A 98 18.32 -5.17 -0.54
CA TYR A 98 17.73 -3.83 -0.45
C TYR A 98 16.87 -3.64 0.80
N ARG A 99 16.16 -4.69 1.24
CA ARG A 99 15.32 -4.59 2.43
C ARG A 99 16.16 -4.51 3.69
N ALA A 100 17.24 -5.31 3.74
CA ALA A 100 18.22 -5.23 4.81
C ALA A 100 18.91 -3.86 4.86
N GLU A 101 19.22 -3.26 3.71
CA GLU A 101 19.80 -1.92 3.66
C GLU A 101 18.85 -0.84 4.17
N PHE A 102 17.57 -0.89 3.79
CA PHE A 102 16.57 0.02 4.34
C PHE A 102 16.46 -0.07 5.87
N ILE A 103 16.44 -1.29 6.43
CA ILE A 103 16.42 -1.50 7.88
C ILE A 103 17.64 -0.86 8.54
N ARG A 104 18.83 -1.07 7.98
CA ARG A 104 20.06 -0.43 8.49
C ARG A 104 19.98 1.10 8.49
N ILE A 105 19.44 1.69 7.43
CA ILE A 105 19.27 3.16 7.35
C ILE A 105 18.30 3.65 8.45
N ALA A 106 17.19 2.94 8.67
CA ALA A 106 16.23 3.29 9.71
C ALA A 106 16.84 3.20 11.13
N GLU A 107 17.63 2.15 11.40
CA GLU A 107 18.36 1.99 12.67
C GLU A 107 19.42 3.08 12.87
N ILE A 108 20.14 3.47 11.81
CA ILE A 108 21.09 4.59 11.87
C ILE A 108 20.36 5.89 12.23
N TYR A 109 19.20 6.14 11.62
CA TYR A 109 18.39 7.31 11.93
C TYR A 109 17.92 7.32 13.38
N GLU A 110 17.44 6.19 13.91
CA GLU A 110 17.07 6.03 15.32
C GLU A 110 18.24 6.40 16.26
N LEU A 111 19.46 5.94 15.95
CA LEU A 111 20.65 6.28 16.73
C LEU A 111 20.95 7.78 16.72
N THR A 112 20.67 8.50 15.63
CA THR A 112 20.88 9.96 15.56
C THR A 112 19.88 10.75 16.41
N LEU A 113 18.71 10.19 16.74
CA LEU A 113 17.73 10.83 17.61
C LEU A 113 18.10 10.73 19.10
N ASN A 114 18.96 9.77 19.45
CA ASN A 114 19.36 9.47 20.82
C ASN A 114 20.69 10.16 21.24
N GLN A 115 21.22 11.05 20.40
CA GLN A 115 22.42 11.86 20.65
C GLN A 115 22.04 13.30 20.99
#